data_AF-A0A4Z1KX22-F1
#
_entry.id   AF-A0A4Z1KX22-F1
#
_cell.length_a   1.000
_cell.length_b   1.000
_cell.length_c   1.000
_cell.angle_alpha   90.00
_cell.angle_beta   90.00
_cell.angle_gamma   90.00
#
_symmetry.space_group_name_H-M   'P 1'
#
loop_
_entity.id
_entity.type
_entity.pdbx_description
1 polymer ?
#
loop_
_entity_poly.entity_id
_entity_poly.type
_entity_poly.pdbx_seq_one_letter_code
_entity_poly.pdbx_strand_id
1 'polypeptide(L)'
;MSIRSAAGSRAGSRASRRPVSVHHAVAPRPPSSASFISSRSRPESIHLGPIDVESDSHGARLSDGGSKIREEHRSTGPRTSTHHLPHYVFERISSHMQHLEDNLAHTRQEWGDGEIDPDDMLSRIANYRRGLDMVASPDACRNPSLKLRFDGVDDTLKELEEEANARKTRQEEGMEMTRKVAERRENGKREELERNQFLMQQKAEKERIRSEKEAKKREKAEEEKQRRILQEKKRKEQSIRAAAAFKERERLAKLEKERKEEERIEEEKNAFETRKKREKAARDRDMQRKIADKQARKAEEEARYQKKFTEEETRYVAKKTHQKMAKAELSGREEESRKRARERAVAFAKKVKDDRGKKLERKLEKLEKEISDVEEKLNHVADD
;
A
#
# COMPACT_ATOMS: atom_id res chain seq x y z
N MET A 1 -37.62 -12.56 12.32
CA MET A 1 -36.90 -13.82 12.00
C MET A 1 -35.42 -13.58 12.28
N SER A 2 -34.81 -13.73 13.46
CA SER A 2 -34.85 -14.70 14.56
C SER A 2 -34.58 -16.15 14.14
N ILE A 3 -33.33 -16.58 14.30
CA ILE A 3 -32.98 -17.98 14.56
C ILE A 3 -32.20 -18.00 15.88
N ARG A 4 -32.92 -18.34 16.95
CA ARG A 4 -32.40 -18.76 18.24
C ARG A 4 -31.80 -20.16 18.10
N SER A 5 -30.60 -20.36 18.63
CA SER A 5 -30.32 -21.21 19.81
C SER A 5 -30.43 -22.72 19.60
N ALA A 6 -29.29 -23.38 19.77
CA ALA A 6 -29.20 -24.63 20.53
C ALA A 6 -28.09 -24.48 21.58
N ALA A 7 -28.51 -24.49 22.85
CA ALA A 7 -27.72 -24.91 24.00
C ALA A 7 -27.45 -26.43 23.88
N GLY A 8 -26.55 -27.11 24.58
CA GLY A 8 -25.63 -26.86 25.69
C GLY A 8 -24.78 -28.14 25.79
N SER A 9 -23.61 -28.14 26.42
CA SER A 9 -23.57 -28.51 27.84
C SER A 9 -22.21 -28.17 28.44
N ARG A 10 -22.30 -27.58 29.64
CA ARG A 10 -21.22 -27.32 30.57
C ARG A 10 -20.73 -28.63 31.19
N ALA A 11 -19.42 -28.79 31.28
CA ALA A 11 -18.78 -29.36 32.46
C ALA A 11 -17.60 -28.45 32.79
N GLY A 12 -17.76 -27.65 33.84
CA GLY A 12 -16.69 -26.81 34.37
C GLY A 12 -15.76 -27.63 35.27
N SER A 13 -14.47 -27.27 35.27
CA SER A 13 -13.68 -27.25 36.49
C SER A 13 -12.39 -26.47 36.24
N ARG A 14 -12.24 -25.35 36.95
CA ARG A 14 -10.98 -24.65 37.17
C ARG A 14 -10.24 -25.38 38.29
N ALA A 15 -9.11 -26.01 37.97
CA ALA A 15 -7.99 -26.26 38.90
C ALA A 15 -6.76 -26.60 38.05
N SER A 16 -5.79 -25.69 37.91
CA SER A 16 -4.55 -25.70 38.71
C SER A 16 -3.59 -26.86 38.39
N ARG A 17 -2.43 -26.50 37.81
CA ARG A 17 -1.07 -27.10 37.91
C ARG A 17 -0.53 -27.93 36.73
N ARG A 18 0.49 -27.31 36.10
CA ARG A 18 1.72 -27.84 35.47
C ARG A 18 1.63 -28.55 34.11
N PRO A 19 2.43 -28.12 33.10
CA PRO A 19 2.79 -29.00 32.00
C PRO A 19 3.89 -29.98 32.45
N VAL A 20 3.66 -31.26 32.18
CA VAL A 20 4.64 -32.35 32.33
C VAL A 20 5.65 -32.24 31.19
N SER A 21 6.90 -31.96 31.55
CA SER A 21 8.07 -32.14 30.69
C SER A 21 8.33 -33.64 30.51
N VAL A 22 8.23 -34.14 29.28
CA VAL A 22 8.71 -35.48 28.92
C VAL A 22 10.00 -35.33 28.13
N HIS A 23 11.03 -35.97 28.67
CA HIS A 23 12.38 -36.09 28.16
C HIS A 23 12.43 -36.86 26.84
N HIS A 24 13.20 -36.36 25.88
CA HIS A 24 14.00 -37.24 25.02
C HIS A 24 15.47 -36.86 25.17
N ALA A 25 16.22 -37.80 25.75
CA ALA A 25 17.67 -37.82 25.78
C ALA A 25 18.20 -38.72 24.64
N VAL A 26 19.52 -38.65 24.45
CA VAL A 26 20.42 -39.50 23.63
C VAL A 26 20.67 -38.95 22.22
N ALA A 27 21.89 -38.64 21.75
CA ALA A 27 23.25 -38.90 22.25
C ALA A 27 24.27 -37.82 21.79
N PRO A 28 25.44 -37.73 22.46
CA PRO A 28 26.51 -36.79 22.15
C PRO A 28 27.40 -37.26 20.99
N ARG A 29 27.96 -36.31 20.23
CA ARG A 29 29.04 -36.57 19.25
C ARG A 29 30.38 -36.74 20.00
N PRO A 30 31.23 -37.71 19.61
CA PRO A 30 32.53 -37.90 20.24
C PRO A 30 33.55 -36.84 19.76
N PRO A 31 34.54 -36.49 20.60
CA PRO A 31 35.79 -35.88 20.17
C PRO A 31 36.88 -36.96 19.99
N SER A 32 37.65 -36.91 18.91
CA SER A 32 38.97 -37.56 18.82
C SER A 32 39.83 -36.76 17.84
N SER A 33 40.76 -35.92 18.32
CA SER A 33 42.13 -36.24 18.74
C SER A 33 43.05 -36.66 17.58
N ALA A 34 44.07 -35.82 17.40
CA ALA A 34 45.11 -35.78 16.37
C ALA A 34 46.00 -37.05 16.26
N SER A 35 46.76 -37.19 15.16
CA SER A 35 48.22 -36.93 15.16
C SER A 35 48.99 -37.31 13.86
N PHE A 36 49.86 -36.37 13.46
CA PHE A 36 51.27 -36.51 13.00
C PHE A 36 51.69 -37.18 11.65
N ILE A 37 52.38 -36.32 10.86
CA ILE A 37 53.66 -36.47 10.10
C ILE A 37 53.73 -37.39 8.87
N SER A 38 54.14 -36.83 7.72
CA SER A 38 55.41 -37.20 7.05
C SER A 38 55.80 -36.26 5.90
N SER A 39 57.07 -35.84 5.92
CA SER A 39 57.80 -35.10 4.89
C SER A 39 58.51 -36.04 3.91
N ARG A 40 59.02 -35.47 2.81
CA ARG A 40 59.88 -36.02 1.72
C ARG A 40 59.08 -36.41 0.47
N SER A 41 59.50 -36.14 -0.76
CA SER A 41 60.78 -35.65 -1.33
C SER A 41 60.57 -35.29 -2.81
N ARG A 42 61.40 -34.38 -3.33
CA ARG A 42 61.74 -34.18 -4.76
C ARG A 42 62.28 -35.48 -5.42
N PRO A 43 62.28 -35.58 -6.76
CA PRO A 43 63.46 -35.24 -7.60
C PRO A 43 63.09 -34.29 -8.78
N GLU A 44 63.95 -33.34 -9.21
CA GLU A 44 64.99 -33.44 -10.28
C GLU A 44 64.42 -33.86 -11.65
N SER A 45 64.30 -32.93 -12.62
CA SER A 45 65.29 -32.48 -13.63
C SER A 45 65.46 -33.47 -14.79
N ILE A 46 65.34 -32.96 -16.03
CA ILE A 46 66.26 -33.16 -17.18
C ILE A 46 65.84 -32.18 -18.28
N HIS A 47 66.85 -31.44 -18.74
CA HIS A 47 66.89 -30.56 -19.90
C HIS A 47 67.64 -31.32 -21.00
N LEU A 48 67.27 -31.11 -22.28
CA LEU A 48 67.96 -31.38 -23.57
C LEU A 48 66.83 -31.68 -24.59
N GLY A 49 66.59 -30.95 -25.68
CA GLY A 49 67.47 -30.37 -26.69
C GLY A 49 67.10 -31.03 -28.04
N PRO A 50 66.75 -30.32 -29.12
CA PRO A 50 66.50 -30.95 -30.42
C PRO A 50 67.83 -31.25 -31.12
N ILE A 51 67.93 -32.45 -31.69
CA ILE A 51 69.06 -32.90 -32.50
C ILE A 51 68.69 -32.65 -33.96
N ASP A 52 69.30 -31.63 -34.57
CA ASP A 52 69.51 -31.54 -36.01
C ASP A 52 70.90 -32.13 -36.29
N VAL A 53 70.98 -33.09 -37.21
CA VAL A 53 72.25 -33.59 -37.76
C VAL A 53 72.22 -33.36 -39.27
N GLU A 54 73.10 -32.45 -39.70
CA GLU A 54 73.60 -32.30 -41.06
C GLU A 54 74.31 -33.59 -41.52
N SER A 55 74.26 -33.90 -42.81
CA SER A 55 75.38 -34.58 -43.47
C SER A 55 75.45 -34.24 -44.95
N ASP A 56 76.61 -33.68 -45.28
CA ASP A 56 77.11 -33.28 -46.59
C ASP A 56 77.21 -34.42 -47.60
N SER A 57 77.10 -34.06 -48.88
CA SER A 57 77.47 -34.88 -50.02
C SER A 57 78.69 -34.28 -50.73
N HIS A 58 79.82 -34.98 -50.65
CA HIS A 58 80.92 -34.98 -51.62
C HIS A 58 80.84 -36.34 -52.33
N GLY A 59 80.88 -36.45 -53.66
CA GLY A 59 81.95 -36.08 -54.57
C GLY A 59 82.54 -37.36 -55.16
N ALA A 60 82.32 -37.63 -56.45
CA ALA A 60 82.87 -38.80 -57.13
C ALA A 60 83.67 -38.40 -58.39
N ARG A 61 84.96 -38.76 -58.37
CA ARG A 61 85.94 -38.77 -59.47
C ARG A 61 86.13 -40.23 -59.92
N LEU A 62 86.19 -40.48 -61.22
CA LEU A 62 86.75 -41.66 -61.88
C LEU A 62 87.51 -41.09 -63.11
N SER A 63 88.83 -41.12 -63.28
CA SER A 63 89.91 -42.12 -63.18
C SER A 63 89.97 -43.13 -64.33
N ASP A 64 91.04 -42.96 -65.11
CA ASP A 64 91.53 -43.68 -66.29
C ASP A 64 91.99 -45.13 -66.04
N GLY A 65 92.04 -45.89 -67.14
CA GLY A 65 92.88 -47.09 -67.33
C GLY A 65 92.28 -47.99 -68.42
N GLY A 66 92.86 -48.26 -69.59
CA GLY A 66 94.25 -48.15 -70.04
C GLY A 66 94.95 -49.52 -70.08
N SER A 67 94.89 -50.27 -71.19
CA SER A 67 95.91 -51.25 -71.66
C SER A 67 95.53 -51.68 -73.09
N LYS A 68 96.27 -51.56 -74.20
CA LYS A 68 97.69 -51.73 -74.65
C LYS A 68 98.08 -53.20 -74.94
N ILE A 69 98.72 -53.40 -76.11
CA ILE A 69 99.69 -54.46 -76.53
C ILE A 69 99.04 -55.66 -77.28
N ARG A 70 99.50 -56.18 -78.45
CA ARG A 70 100.63 -55.95 -79.38
C ARG A 70 100.40 -56.70 -80.72
N GLU A 71 101.05 -56.23 -81.79
CA GLU A 71 101.55 -56.94 -82.99
C GLU A 71 102.23 -58.30 -82.66
N GLU A 72 102.35 -59.33 -83.49
CA GLU A 72 102.41 -59.47 -84.95
C GLU A 72 102.39 -60.99 -85.28
N HIS A 73 102.04 -61.36 -86.53
CA HIS A 73 102.72 -62.32 -87.42
C HIS A 73 101.75 -62.88 -88.46
N ARG A 74 101.99 -62.55 -89.73
CA ARG A 74 101.32 -63.11 -90.90
C ARG A 74 101.91 -64.48 -91.24
N SER A 75 101.07 -65.41 -91.66
CA SER A 75 101.47 -66.48 -92.57
C SER A 75 100.33 -66.80 -93.55
N THR A 76 100.70 -66.86 -94.82
CA THR A 76 99.88 -67.00 -96.02
C THR A 76 99.73 -68.47 -96.39
N GLY A 77 98.50 -68.94 -96.65
CA GLY A 77 98.26 -70.23 -97.30
C GLY A 77 96.79 -70.70 -97.22
N PRO A 78 96.08 -70.88 -98.35
CA PRO A 78 94.63 -71.08 -98.37
C PRO A 78 94.26 -72.56 -98.33
N ARG A 79 93.37 -72.96 -97.40
CA ARG A 79 92.58 -74.19 -97.52
C ARG A 79 91.16 -73.96 -97.04
N THR A 80 90.25 -74.13 -97.99
CA THR A 80 88.82 -74.32 -97.82
C THR A 80 88.54 -75.44 -96.81
N SER A 81 87.60 -75.24 -95.88
CA SER A 81 86.56 -76.23 -95.52
C SER A 81 85.80 -75.84 -94.25
N THR A 82 84.47 -75.85 -94.38
CA THR A 82 83.44 -75.97 -93.32
C THR A 82 83.37 -74.89 -92.24
N HIS A 83 82.36 -74.02 -92.40
CA HIS A 83 81.83 -73.12 -91.39
C HIS A 83 81.59 -73.84 -90.04
N HIS A 84 82.42 -73.56 -89.04
CA HIS A 84 81.99 -73.64 -87.65
C HIS A 84 81.21 -72.36 -87.35
N LEU A 85 79.91 -72.49 -87.00
CA LEU A 85 79.23 -71.39 -86.31
C LEU A 85 80.07 -71.01 -85.07
N PRO A 86 80.22 -69.73 -84.74
CA PRO A 86 80.90 -69.35 -83.51
C PRO A 86 80.11 -69.92 -82.32
N HIS A 87 80.69 -70.92 -81.64
CA HIS A 87 80.15 -71.54 -80.40
C HIS A 87 79.85 -70.51 -79.28
N TYR A 88 80.36 -69.29 -79.41
CA TYR A 88 80.23 -68.18 -78.46
C TYR A 88 78.79 -67.68 -78.22
N VAL A 89 77.90 -67.73 -79.23
CA VAL A 89 76.54 -67.17 -79.09
C VAL A 89 75.63 -68.10 -78.28
N PHE A 90 75.72 -69.41 -78.53
CA PHE A 90 74.88 -70.40 -77.85
C PHE A 90 75.26 -70.58 -76.37
N GLU A 91 76.56 -70.57 -76.05
CA GLU A 91 77.06 -70.62 -74.67
C GLU A 91 76.64 -69.38 -73.87
N ARG A 92 76.67 -68.20 -74.50
CA ARG A 92 76.21 -66.95 -73.88
C ARG A 92 74.71 -66.99 -73.55
N ILE A 93 73.89 -67.50 -74.46
CA ILE A 93 72.44 -67.62 -74.26
C ILE A 93 72.12 -68.67 -73.20
N SER A 94 72.83 -69.81 -73.21
CA SER A 94 72.66 -70.86 -72.20
C SER A 94 73.11 -70.40 -70.80
N SER A 95 74.18 -69.61 -70.71
CA SER A 95 74.66 -69.01 -69.46
C SER A 95 73.67 -67.96 -68.93
N HIS A 96 73.11 -67.13 -69.80
CA HIS A 96 72.07 -66.16 -69.43
C HIS A 96 70.79 -66.86 -68.95
N MET A 97 70.40 -67.97 -69.58
CA MET A 97 69.27 -68.80 -69.12
C MET A 97 69.53 -69.41 -67.74
N GLN A 98 70.74 -69.94 -67.50
CA GLN A 98 71.13 -70.47 -66.19
C GLN A 98 71.07 -69.39 -65.11
N HIS A 99 71.58 -68.20 -65.41
CA HIS A 99 71.55 -67.09 -64.47
C HIS A 99 70.12 -66.64 -64.14
N LEU A 100 69.20 -66.67 -65.11
CA LEU A 100 67.78 -66.39 -64.86
C LEU A 100 67.14 -67.43 -63.94
N GLU A 101 67.42 -68.72 -64.15
CA GLU A 101 66.92 -69.79 -63.28
C GLU A 101 67.45 -69.68 -61.86
N ASP A 102 68.75 -69.42 -61.69
CA ASP A 102 69.38 -69.26 -60.37
C ASP A 102 68.80 -68.04 -59.62
N ASN A 103 68.68 -66.90 -60.32
CA ASN A 103 68.11 -65.69 -59.74
C ASN A 103 66.63 -65.84 -59.40
N LEU A 104 65.86 -66.54 -60.25
CA LEU A 104 64.45 -66.82 -60.00
C LEU A 104 64.27 -67.76 -58.80
N ALA A 105 65.11 -68.79 -58.68
CA ALA A 105 65.11 -69.69 -57.55
C ALA A 105 65.41 -68.95 -56.24
N HIS A 106 66.40 -68.05 -56.25
CA HIS A 106 66.73 -67.22 -55.09
C HIS A 106 65.57 -66.28 -54.71
N THR A 107 64.98 -65.59 -55.68
CA THR A 107 63.83 -64.69 -55.43
C THR A 107 62.60 -65.46 -54.94
N ARG A 108 62.38 -66.67 -55.45
CA ARG A 108 61.30 -67.54 -54.95
C ARG A 108 61.54 -67.95 -53.49
N GLN A 109 62.79 -68.19 -53.10
CA GLN A 109 63.14 -68.46 -51.71
C GLN A 109 62.88 -67.24 -50.82
N GLU A 110 63.37 -66.05 -51.20
CA GLU A 110 63.11 -64.80 -50.46
C GLU A 110 61.61 -64.48 -50.32
N TRP A 111 60.83 -64.79 -51.37
CA TRP A 111 59.36 -64.67 -51.35
C TRP A 111 58.67 -65.66 -50.39
N GLY A 112 59.23 -66.87 -50.29
CA GLY A 112 58.76 -67.90 -49.36
C GLY A 112 59.08 -67.57 -47.91
N ASP A 113 60.26 -67.00 -47.67
CA ASP A 113 60.74 -66.55 -46.36
C ASP A 113 60.07 -65.23 -45.92
N GLY A 114 59.41 -64.53 -46.84
CA GLY A 114 58.71 -63.26 -46.59
C GLY A 114 59.65 -62.07 -46.44
N GLU A 115 60.88 -62.18 -46.96
CA GLU A 115 61.89 -61.12 -46.92
C GLU A 115 61.57 -59.98 -47.90
N ILE A 116 60.83 -60.30 -48.97
CA ILE A 116 60.43 -59.36 -50.00
C ILE A 116 58.91 -59.18 -50.00
N ASP A 117 58.47 -57.94 -50.18
CA ASP A 117 57.05 -57.59 -50.22
C ASP A 117 56.45 -57.87 -51.62
N PRO A 118 55.10 -57.86 -51.75
CA PRO A 118 54.46 -58.12 -53.03
C PRO A 118 54.88 -57.17 -54.15
N ASP A 119 55.23 -55.92 -53.83
CA ASP A 119 55.62 -54.91 -54.83
C ASP A 119 57.05 -55.11 -55.33
N ASP A 120 57.99 -55.47 -54.45
CA ASP A 120 59.36 -55.88 -54.80
C ASP A 120 59.33 -57.17 -55.64
N MET A 121 58.48 -58.14 -55.26
CA MET A 121 58.31 -59.38 -56.02
C MET A 121 57.82 -59.12 -57.45
N LEU A 122 56.77 -58.31 -57.63
CA LEU A 122 56.26 -57.93 -58.95
C LEU A 122 57.31 -57.17 -59.78
N SER A 123 58.11 -56.32 -59.14
CA SER A 123 59.21 -55.59 -59.78
C SER A 123 60.31 -56.54 -60.29
N ARG A 124 60.69 -57.54 -59.50
CA ARG A 124 61.67 -58.57 -59.88
C ARG A 124 61.16 -59.46 -61.01
N ILE A 125 59.90 -59.88 -60.98
CA ILE A 125 59.25 -60.63 -62.08
C ILE A 125 59.32 -59.84 -63.39
N ALA A 126 59.01 -58.54 -63.36
CA ALA A 126 59.11 -57.69 -64.54
C ALA A 126 60.54 -57.62 -65.11
N ASN A 127 61.55 -57.61 -64.23
CA ASN A 127 62.96 -57.65 -64.65
C ASN A 127 63.35 -59.01 -65.24
N TYR A 128 62.89 -60.13 -64.66
CA TYR A 128 63.15 -61.46 -65.20
C TYR A 128 62.49 -61.68 -66.55
N ARG A 129 61.28 -61.16 -66.77
CA ARG A 129 60.62 -61.20 -68.09
C ARG A 129 61.44 -60.49 -69.17
N ARG A 130 61.98 -59.30 -68.87
CA ARG A 130 62.91 -58.61 -69.79
C ARG A 130 64.17 -59.44 -70.05
N GLY A 131 64.67 -60.12 -69.01
CA GLY A 131 65.77 -61.07 -69.11
C GLY A 131 65.46 -62.24 -70.05
N LEU A 132 64.24 -62.77 -69.95
CA LEU A 132 63.72 -63.88 -70.74
C LEU A 132 63.52 -63.48 -72.21
N ASP A 133 63.01 -62.28 -72.49
CA ASP A 133 62.85 -61.74 -73.84
C ASP A 133 64.16 -61.71 -74.64
N MET A 134 65.31 -61.49 -73.97
CA MET A 134 66.63 -61.55 -74.60
C MET A 134 67.03 -62.97 -75.03
N VAL A 135 66.47 -64.01 -74.41
CA VAL A 135 66.67 -65.43 -74.77
C VAL A 135 65.72 -65.85 -75.90
N ALA A 136 64.57 -65.18 -76.05
CA ALA A 136 63.49 -65.51 -76.98
C ALA A 136 63.81 -65.32 -78.48
N SER A 137 65.08 -65.18 -78.86
CA SER A 137 65.46 -65.05 -80.27
C SER A 137 65.09 -66.33 -81.06
N PRO A 138 64.53 -66.22 -82.28
CA PRO A 138 64.11 -67.38 -83.08
C PRO A 138 65.23 -68.41 -83.32
N ASP A 139 66.49 -67.96 -83.36
CA ASP A 139 67.66 -68.82 -83.55
C ASP A 139 68.04 -69.59 -82.28
N ALA A 140 67.83 -69.00 -81.09
CA ALA A 140 68.05 -69.67 -79.80
C ALA A 140 66.97 -70.73 -79.50
N CYS A 141 65.72 -70.42 -79.83
CA CYS A 141 64.58 -71.31 -79.57
C CYS A 141 64.48 -72.51 -80.53
N ARG A 142 65.40 -72.66 -81.50
CA ARG A 142 65.53 -73.90 -82.30
C ARG A 142 66.05 -75.09 -81.50
N ASN A 143 66.65 -74.85 -80.32
CA ASN A 143 67.11 -75.92 -79.43
C ASN A 143 65.96 -76.38 -78.50
N PRO A 144 65.48 -77.63 -78.61
CA PRO A 144 64.38 -78.13 -77.79
C PRO A 144 64.64 -78.04 -76.28
N SER A 145 65.88 -78.26 -75.83
CA SER A 145 66.26 -78.20 -74.42
C SER A 145 66.19 -76.77 -73.87
N LEU A 146 66.58 -75.78 -74.66
CA LEU A 146 66.52 -74.38 -74.25
C LEU A 146 65.07 -73.87 -74.25
N LYS A 147 64.24 -74.32 -75.19
CA LYS A 147 62.82 -73.98 -75.24
C LYS A 147 62.06 -74.51 -74.02
N LEU A 148 62.33 -75.75 -73.61
CA LEU A 148 61.74 -76.33 -72.40
C LEU A 148 62.10 -75.51 -71.13
N ARG A 149 63.36 -75.07 -71.03
CA ARG A 149 63.83 -74.21 -69.93
C ARG A 149 63.16 -72.84 -69.94
N PHE A 150 63.07 -72.22 -71.12
CA PHE A 150 62.37 -70.94 -71.32
C PHE A 150 60.91 -71.03 -70.85
N ASP A 151 60.18 -72.04 -71.32
CA ASP A 151 58.77 -72.22 -70.97
C ASP A 151 58.60 -72.49 -69.47
N GLY A 152 59.51 -73.26 -68.86
CA GLY A 152 59.52 -73.48 -67.40
C GLY A 152 59.75 -72.20 -66.59
N VAL A 153 60.63 -71.29 -67.05
CA VAL A 153 60.83 -69.98 -66.40
C VAL A 153 59.63 -69.05 -66.64
N ASP A 154 59.04 -69.04 -67.84
CA ASP A 154 57.86 -68.22 -68.12
C ASP A 154 56.65 -68.64 -67.25
N ASP A 155 56.40 -69.94 -67.14
CA ASP A 155 55.30 -70.48 -66.33
C ASP A 155 55.49 -70.18 -64.84
N THR A 156 56.71 -70.37 -64.32
CA THR A 156 57.02 -70.04 -62.92
C THR A 156 56.92 -68.55 -62.63
N LEU A 157 57.29 -67.67 -63.58
CA LEU A 157 57.09 -66.22 -63.45
C LEU A 157 55.60 -65.84 -63.44
N LYS A 158 54.74 -66.51 -64.22
CA LYS A 158 53.29 -66.28 -64.19
C LYS A 158 52.69 -66.71 -62.86
N GLU A 159 53.03 -67.90 -62.35
CA GLU A 159 52.56 -68.38 -61.05
C GLU A 159 52.92 -67.41 -59.91
N LEU A 160 54.17 -66.93 -59.90
CA LEU A 160 54.63 -65.97 -58.89
C LEU A 160 53.98 -64.60 -59.01
N GLU A 161 53.64 -64.15 -60.23
CA GLU A 161 52.92 -62.89 -60.44
C GLU A 161 51.50 -62.96 -59.91
N GLU A 162 50.79 -64.06 -60.19
CA GLU A 162 49.45 -64.30 -59.65
C GLU A 162 49.46 -64.39 -58.13
N GLU A 163 50.44 -65.09 -57.55
CA GLU A 163 50.60 -65.20 -56.10
C GLU A 163 50.90 -63.84 -55.46
N ALA A 164 51.82 -63.04 -56.04
CA ALA A 164 52.17 -61.73 -55.53
C ALA A 164 50.97 -60.77 -55.56
N ASN A 165 50.21 -60.75 -56.66
CA ASN A 165 48.98 -59.97 -56.76
C ASN A 165 47.92 -60.42 -55.74
N ALA A 166 47.79 -61.72 -55.49
CA ALA A 166 46.88 -62.26 -54.47
C ALA A 166 47.30 -61.89 -53.04
N ARG A 167 48.61 -61.86 -52.72
CA ARG A 167 49.09 -61.40 -51.42
C ARG A 167 48.89 -59.89 -51.24
N LYS A 168 49.16 -59.09 -52.28
CA LYS A 168 48.96 -57.63 -52.29
C LYS A 168 47.51 -57.24 -52.00
N THR A 169 46.56 -57.83 -52.72
CA THR A 169 45.13 -57.58 -52.53
C THR A 169 44.67 -57.90 -51.10
N ARG A 170 45.09 -59.05 -50.55
CA ARG A 170 44.81 -59.41 -49.15
C ARG A 170 45.39 -58.42 -48.14
N GLN A 171 46.59 -57.90 -48.39
CA GLN A 171 47.24 -56.90 -47.53
C GLN A 171 46.46 -55.58 -47.55
N GLU A 172 46.06 -55.11 -48.73
CA GLU A 172 45.26 -53.89 -48.90
C GLU A 172 43.90 -54.01 -48.20
N GLU A 173 43.20 -55.13 -48.38
CA GLU A 173 41.93 -55.42 -47.69
C GLU A 173 42.09 -55.45 -46.16
N GLY A 174 43.17 -56.06 -45.65
CA GLY A 174 43.48 -56.08 -44.23
C GLY A 174 43.73 -54.68 -43.64
N MET A 175 44.44 -53.83 -44.38
CA MET A 175 44.71 -52.44 -44.00
C MET A 175 43.44 -51.58 -44.06
N GLU A 176 42.57 -51.81 -45.04
CA GLU A 176 41.29 -51.10 -45.13
C GLU A 176 40.34 -51.50 -43.99
N MET A 177 40.27 -52.79 -43.66
CA MET A 177 39.44 -53.28 -42.57
C MET A 177 39.90 -52.75 -41.21
N THR A 178 41.21 -52.74 -40.94
CA THR A 178 41.76 -52.17 -39.70
C THR A 178 41.50 -50.66 -39.60
N ARG A 179 41.62 -49.92 -40.71
CA ARG A 179 41.28 -48.50 -40.78
C ARG A 179 39.79 -48.25 -40.48
N LYS A 180 38.88 -49.00 -41.10
CA LYS A 180 37.43 -48.89 -40.85
C LYS A 180 37.06 -49.21 -39.39
N VAL A 181 37.73 -50.18 -38.77
CA VAL A 181 37.51 -50.52 -37.35
C VAL A 181 38.00 -49.39 -36.44
N ALA A 182 39.17 -48.81 -36.72
CA ALA A 182 39.69 -47.67 -35.96
C ALA A 182 38.78 -46.44 -36.06
N GLU A 183 38.30 -46.12 -37.26
CA GLU A 183 37.39 -45.01 -37.52
C GLU A 183 36.04 -45.19 -36.77
N ARG A 184 35.45 -46.39 -36.82
CA ARG A 184 34.22 -46.68 -36.06
C ARG A 184 34.42 -46.51 -34.55
N ARG A 185 35.57 -46.92 -34.03
CA ARG A 185 35.90 -46.78 -32.61
C ARG A 185 36.07 -45.31 -32.21
N GLU A 186 36.66 -44.50 -33.07
CA GLU A 186 36.81 -43.07 -32.84
C GLU A 186 35.46 -42.35 -32.91
N ASN A 187 34.64 -42.64 -33.93
CA ASN A 187 33.31 -42.05 -34.06
C ASN A 187 32.41 -42.42 -32.88
N GLY A 188 32.46 -43.67 -32.40
CA GLY A 188 31.72 -44.07 -31.18
C GLY A 188 32.11 -43.24 -29.95
N LYS A 189 33.41 -42.95 -29.77
CA LYS A 189 33.87 -42.08 -28.67
C LYS A 189 33.40 -40.63 -28.84
N ARG A 190 33.41 -40.10 -30.06
CA ARG A 190 32.92 -38.74 -30.36
C ARG A 190 31.43 -38.62 -30.06
N GLU A 191 30.62 -39.56 -30.53
CA GLU A 191 29.18 -39.59 -30.25
C GLU A 191 28.88 -39.70 -28.75
N GLU A 192 29.64 -40.51 -28.01
CA GLU A 192 29.47 -40.66 -26.56
C GLU A 192 29.80 -39.36 -25.82
N LEU A 193 30.86 -38.67 -26.23
CA LEU A 193 31.23 -37.37 -25.66
C LEU A 193 30.17 -36.30 -25.96
N GLU A 194 29.64 -36.24 -27.17
CA GLU A 194 28.56 -35.31 -27.55
C GLU A 194 27.29 -35.57 -26.75
N ARG A 195 26.89 -36.84 -26.60
CA ARG A 195 25.73 -37.22 -25.76
C ARG A 195 25.93 -36.82 -24.30
N ASN A 196 27.13 -37.05 -23.77
CA ASN A 196 27.46 -36.68 -22.39
C ASN A 196 27.48 -35.16 -22.20
N GLN A 197 28.01 -34.40 -23.15
CA GLN A 197 28.01 -32.94 -23.11
C GLN A 197 26.58 -32.39 -23.17
N PHE A 198 25.74 -32.91 -24.06
CA PHE A 198 24.34 -32.53 -24.16
C PHE A 198 23.55 -32.83 -22.87
N LEU A 199 23.77 -34.01 -22.26
CA LEU A 199 23.15 -34.37 -20.99
C LEU A 199 23.58 -33.43 -19.85
N MET A 200 24.85 -33.04 -19.80
CA MET A 200 25.36 -32.08 -18.82
C MET A 200 24.73 -30.70 -19.01
N GLN A 201 24.62 -30.22 -20.25
CA GLN A 201 23.95 -28.96 -20.55
C GLN A 201 22.46 -28.98 -20.15
N GLN A 202 21.74 -30.05 -20.47
CA GLN A 202 20.33 -30.19 -20.03
C GLN A 202 20.18 -30.20 -18.51
N LYS A 203 21.08 -30.87 -17.79
CA LYS A 203 21.04 -30.90 -16.31
C LYS A 203 21.28 -29.50 -15.75
N ALA A 204 22.29 -28.79 -16.25
CA ALA A 204 22.60 -27.43 -15.85
C ALA A 204 21.44 -26.46 -16.15
N GLU A 205 20.79 -26.59 -17.31
CA GLU A 205 19.64 -25.76 -17.67
C GLU A 205 18.42 -26.04 -16.77
N LYS A 206 18.11 -27.31 -16.51
CA LYS A 206 17.02 -27.68 -15.57
C LYS A 206 17.28 -27.15 -14.17
N GLU A 207 18.53 -27.16 -13.71
CA GLU A 207 18.92 -26.61 -12.42
C GLU A 207 18.77 -25.08 -12.38
N ARG A 208 19.20 -24.37 -13.43
CA ARG A 208 18.95 -22.92 -13.58
C ARG A 208 17.48 -22.57 -13.55
N ILE A 209 16.63 -23.33 -14.25
CA ILE A 209 15.18 -23.10 -14.25
C ILE A 209 14.58 -23.35 -12.86
N ARG A 210 15.07 -24.36 -12.12
CA ARG A 210 14.61 -24.64 -10.75
C ARG A 210 15.02 -23.52 -9.80
N SER A 211 16.28 -23.08 -9.84
CA SER A 211 16.78 -22.01 -8.99
C SER A 211 16.10 -20.67 -9.29
N GLU A 212 15.86 -20.34 -10.56
CA GLU A 212 15.10 -19.15 -10.95
C GLU A 212 13.64 -19.20 -10.45
N LYS A 213 12.97 -20.37 -10.56
CA LYS A 213 11.62 -20.56 -10.01
C LYS A 213 11.58 -20.41 -8.49
N GLU A 214 12.59 -20.92 -7.79
CA GLU A 214 12.70 -20.75 -6.33
C GLU A 214 13.00 -19.31 -5.94
N ALA A 215 13.88 -18.62 -6.67
CA ALA A 215 14.18 -17.20 -6.46
C ALA A 215 12.92 -16.34 -6.63
N LYS A 216 12.17 -16.52 -7.72
CA LYS A 216 10.89 -15.83 -7.96
C LYS A 216 9.85 -16.11 -6.88
N LYS A 217 9.81 -17.34 -6.32
CA LYS A 217 8.93 -17.67 -5.20
C LYS A 217 9.34 -16.94 -3.92
N ARG A 218 10.64 -16.87 -3.62
CA ARG A 218 11.17 -16.16 -2.45
C ARG A 218 10.91 -14.66 -2.55
N GLU A 219 11.16 -14.07 -3.72
CA GLU A 219 10.89 -12.65 -4.00
C GLU A 219 9.40 -12.32 -3.80
N LYS A 220 8.48 -13.11 -4.38
CA LYS A 220 7.04 -12.93 -4.16
C LYS A 220 6.64 -13.04 -2.68
N ALA A 221 7.23 -13.98 -1.95
CA ALA A 221 6.96 -14.13 -0.53
C ALA A 221 7.50 -12.95 0.30
N GLU A 222 8.62 -12.36 -0.10
CA GLU A 222 9.20 -11.19 0.54
C GLU A 222 8.40 -9.92 0.24
N GLU A 223 7.98 -9.71 -1.02
CA GLU A 223 7.06 -8.64 -1.40
C GLU A 223 5.74 -8.73 -0.61
N GLU A 224 5.18 -9.93 -0.44
CA GLU A 224 3.96 -10.12 0.32
C GLU A 224 4.16 -9.77 1.81
N LYS A 225 5.29 -10.18 2.41
CA LYS A 225 5.65 -9.79 3.78
C LYS A 225 5.76 -8.27 3.91
N GLN A 226 6.41 -7.59 2.97
CA GLN A 226 6.52 -6.14 2.98
C GLN A 226 5.15 -5.47 2.85
N ARG A 227 4.27 -5.96 1.97
CA ARG A 227 2.88 -5.47 1.84
C ARG A 227 2.10 -5.64 3.14
N ARG A 228 2.24 -6.78 3.83
CA ARG A 228 1.60 -7.02 5.14
C ARG A 228 2.09 -6.04 6.20
N ILE A 229 3.41 -5.83 6.30
CA ILE A 229 4.01 -4.85 7.23
C ILE A 229 3.49 -3.44 6.94
N LEU A 230 3.42 -3.04 5.66
CA LEU A 230 2.97 -1.71 5.27
C LEU A 230 1.47 -1.51 5.54
N GLN A 231 0.64 -2.53 5.31
CA GLN A 231 -0.77 -2.50 5.72
C GLN A 231 -0.93 -2.41 7.24
N GLU A 232 -0.15 -3.16 8.01
CA GLU A 232 -0.21 -3.11 9.47
C GLU A 232 0.20 -1.74 10.02
N LYS A 233 1.26 -1.14 9.46
CA LYS A 233 1.67 0.25 9.76
C LYS A 233 0.54 1.24 9.47
N LYS A 234 -0.09 1.15 8.29
CA LYS A 234 -1.25 1.99 7.93
C LYS A 234 -2.41 1.83 8.91
N ARG A 235 -2.74 0.60 9.32
CA ARG A 235 -3.79 0.34 10.33
C ARG A 235 -3.43 0.95 11.69
N LYS A 236 -2.19 0.81 12.15
CA LYS A 236 -1.70 1.42 13.39
C LYS A 236 -1.79 2.94 13.32
N GLU A 237 -1.31 3.55 12.25
CA GLU A 237 -1.41 5.00 12.04
C GLU A 237 -2.87 5.48 12.02
N GLN A 238 -3.76 4.77 11.32
CA GLN A 238 -5.19 5.08 11.33
C GLN A 238 -5.80 4.97 12.74
N SER A 239 -5.44 3.94 13.52
CA SER A 239 -5.92 3.81 14.90
C SER A 239 -5.40 4.94 15.80
N ILE A 240 -4.15 5.36 15.63
CA ILE A 240 -3.56 6.47 16.40
C ILE A 240 -4.26 7.78 16.02
N ARG A 241 -4.48 8.04 14.72
CA ARG A 241 -5.22 9.21 14.24
C ARG A 241 -6.66 9.21 14.75
N ALA A 242 -7.35 8.07 14.71
CA ALA A 242 -8.71 7.96 15.23
C ALA A 242 -8.76 8.18 16.75
N ALA A 243 -7.81 7.65 17.52
CA ALA A 243 -7.71 7.89 18.95
C ALA A 243 -7.42 9.36 19.27
N ALA A 244 -6.56 10.02 18.49
CA ALA A 244 -6.29 11.46 18.63
C ALA A 244 -7.54 12.30 18.31
N ALA A 245 -8.23 12.01 17.21
CA ALA A 245 -9.47 12.67 16.83
C ALA A 245 -10.58 12.46 17.87
N PHE A 246 -10.66 11.28 18.48
CA PHE A 246 -11.62 11.01 19.55
C PHE A 246 -11.33 11.85 20.80
N LYS A 247 -10.07 11.91 21.24
CA LYS A 247 -9.67 12.78 22.37
C LYS A 247 -9.94 14.25 22.10
N GLU A 248 -9.74 14.71 20.87
CA GLU A 248 -10.01 16.08 20.46
C GLU A 248 -11.51 16.38 20.45
N ARG A 249 -12.34 15.46 19.93
CA ARG A 249 -13.80 15.54 20.05
C ARG A 249 -14.28 15.57 21.49
N GLU A 250 -13.71 14.76 22.39
CA GLU A 250 -14.04 14.81 23.81
C GLU A 250 -13.69 16.16 24.44
N ARG A 251 -12.54 16.75 24.08
CA ARG A 251 -12.16 18.09 24.53
C ARG A 251 -13.13 19.16 24.03
N LEU A 252 -13.49 19.11 22.74
CA LEU A 252 -14.47 20.03 22.16
C LEU A 252 -15.85 19.87 22.81
N ALA A 253 -16.29 18.65 23.07
CA ALA A 253 -17.57 18.39 23.74
C ALA A 253 -17.58 18.91 25.19
N LYS A 254 -16.43 18.88 25.89
CA LYS A 254 -16.31 19.51 27.22
C LYS A 254 -16.40 21.03 27.12
N LEU A 255 -15.65 21.64 26.20
CA LEU A 255 -15.70 23.09 25.97
C LEU A 255 -17.11 23.57 25.54
N GLU A 256 -17.83 22.79 24.74
CA GLU A 256 -19.20 23.12 24.34
C GLU A 256 -20.17 23.02 25.53
N LYS A 257 -19.98 22.06 26.44
CA LYS A 257 -20.76 21.97 27.68
C LYS A 257 -20.46 23.13 28.61
N GLU A 258 -19.20 23.46 28.82
CA GLU A 258 -18.77 24.62 29.61
C GLU A 258 -19.37 25.90 29.06
N ARG A 259 -19.31 26.11 27.74
CA ARG A 259 -19.95 27.27 27.09
C ARG A 259 -21.46 27.33 27.30
N LYS A 260 -22.17 26.20 27.15
CA LYS A 260 -23.63 26.14 27.42
C LYS A 260 -23.97 26.39 28.88
N GLU A 261 -23.09 26.00 29.80
CA GLU A 261 -23.25 26.25 31.22
C GLU A 261 -22.99 27.73 31.56
N GLU A 262 -21.98 28.35 30.95
CA GLU A 262 -21.74 29.79 31.02
C GLU A 262 -22.92 30.61 30.49
N GLU A 263 -23.47 30.23 29.32
CA GLU A 263 -24.66 30.87 28.74
C GLU A 263 -25.87 30.76 29.70
N ARG A 264 -26.09 29.60 30.32
CA ARG A 264 -27.15 29.43 31.34
C ARG A 264 -26.93 30.29 32.57
N ILE A 265 -25.71 30.36 33.08
CA ILE A 265 -25.37 31.20 34.25
C ILE A 265 -25.61 32.68 33.91
N GLU A 266 -25.27 33.11 32.70
CA GLU A 266 -25.50 34.48 32.25
C GLU A 266 -26.99 34.79 32.09
N GLU A 267 -27.78 33.86 31.51
CA GLU A 267 -29.23 33.96 31.45
C GLU A 267 -29.87 34.04 32.86
N GLU A 268 -29.43 33.21 33.80
CA GLU A 268 -29.90 33.23 35.19
C GLU A 268 -29.57 34.55 35.89
N LYS A 269 -28.35 35.08 35.69
CA LYS A 269 -27.96 36.40 36.20
C LYS A 269 -28.84 37.50 35.64
N ASN A 270 -29.08 37.50 34.32
CA ASN A 270 -29.95 38.47 33.65
C ASN A 270 -31.41 38.35 34.16
N ALA A 271 -31.91 37.13 34.33
CA ALA A 271 -33.23 36.88 34.92
C ALA A 271 -33.32 37.37 36.38
N PHE A 272 -32.27 37.18 37.17
CA PHE A 272 -32.18 37.68 38.54
C PHE A 272 -32.16 39.21 38.58
N GLU A 273 -31.36 39.86 37.73
CA GLU A 273 -31.31 41.32 37.65
C GLU A 273 -32.65 41.91 37.23
N THR A 274 -33.32 41.33 36.24
CA THR A 274 -34.65 41.77 35.81
C THR A 274 -35.68 41.60 36.92
N ARG A 275 -35.65 40.48 37.66
CA ARG A 275 -36.49 40.27 38.86
C ARG A 275 -36.22 41.33 39.92
N LYS A 276 -34.95 41.62 40.22
CA LYS A 276 -34.55 42.65 41.20
C LYS A 276 -35.03 44.05 40.78
N LYS A 277 -34.93 44.40 39.49
CA LYS A 277 -35.47 45.66 38.94
C LYS A 277 -36.99 45.74 39.10
N ARG A 278 -37.71 44.65 38.80
CA ARG A 278 -39.18 44.57 38.97
C ARG A 278 -39.59 44.69 40.43
N GLU A 279 -38.87 44.03 41.34
CA GLU A 279 -39.12 44.12 42.78
C GLU A 279 -38.88 45.53 43.30
N LYS A 280 -37.79 46.19 42.89
CA LYS A 280 -37.54 47.59 43.23
C LYS A 280 -38.65 48.49 42.73
N ALA A 281 -39.08 48.34 41.48
CA ALA A 281 -40.19 49.10 40.91
C ALA A 281 -41.52 48.86 41.66
N ALA A 282 -41.78 47.64 42.13
CA ALA A 282 -42.95 47.34 42.96
C ALA A 282 -42.87 48.04 44.33
N ARG A 283 -41.71 48.00 45.00
CA ARG A 283 -41.48 48.72 46.26
C ARG A 283 -41.63 50.23 46.10
N ASP A 284 -41.13 50.80 45.00
CA ASP A 284 -41.26 52.22 44.70
C ASP A 284 -42.72 52.62 44.48
N ARG A 285 -43.52 51.80 43.76
CA ARG A 285 -44.96 52.00 43.62
C ARG A 285 -45.69 51.92 44.95
N ASP A 286 -45.35 50.97 45.81
CA ASP A 286 -45.95 50.85 47.14
C ASP A 286 -45.60 52.05 48.04
N MET A 287 -44.37 52.56 47.96
CA MET A 287 -43.99 53.80 48.62
C MET A 287 -44.81 54.99 48.10
N GLN A 288 -44.96 55.14 46.78
CA GLN A 288 -45.78 56.19 46.18
C GLN A 288 -47.24 56.09 46.62
N ARG A 289 -47.82 54.89 46.66
CA ARG A 289 -49.17 54.65 47.19
C ARG A 289 -49.29 55.10 48.65
N LYS A 290 -48.34 54.71 49.51
CA LYS A 290 -48.33 55.14 50.92
C LYS A 290 -48.21 56.66 51.08
N ILE A 291 -47.46 57.33 50.20
CA ILE A 291 -47.34 58.80 50.20
C ILE A 291 -48.66 59.42 49.76
N ALA A 292 -49.26 58.93 48.67
CA ALA A 292 -50.54 59.39 48.17
C ALA A 292 -51.66 59.19 49.20
N ASP A 293 -51.73 58.02 49.85
CA ASP A 293 -52.68 57.73 50.92
C ASP A 293 -52.51 58.68 52.11
N LYS A 294 -51.26 59.00 52.49
CA LYS A 294 -50.99 60.00 53.53
C LYS A 294 -51.46 61.40 53.13
N GLN A 295 -51.26 61.80 51.88
CA GLN A 295 -51.76 63.08 51.37
C GLN A 295 -53.28 63.11 51.32
N ALA A 296 -53.92 62.03 50.87
CA ALA A 296 -55.38 61.90 50.84
C ALA A 296 -55.97 61.98 52.25
N ARG A 297 -55.38 61.31 53.24
CA ARG A 297 -55.81 61.40 54.64
C ARG A 297 -55.67 62.82 55.20
N LYS A 298 -54.55 63.50 54.93
CA LYS A 298 -54.37 64.91 55.35
C LYS A 298 -55.39 65.83 54.70
N ALA A 299 -55.65 65.67 53.40
CA ALA A 299 -56.66 66.44 52.69
C ALA A 299 -58.08 66.14 53.22
N GLU A 300 -58.38 64.89 53.58
CA GLU A 300 -59.66 64.53 54.21
C GLU A 300 -59.79 65.14 55.62
N GLU A 301 -58.73 65.13 56.42
CA GLU A 301 -58.70 65.79 57.73
C GLU A 301 -58.90 67.30 57.60
N GLU A 302 -58.18 67.96 56.68
CA GLU A 302 -58.35 69.38 56.39
C GLU A 302 -59.77 69.72 55.92
N ALA A 303 -60.36 68.89 55.03
CA ALA A 303 -61.74 69.05 54.60
C ALA A 303 -62.73 68.86 55.76
N ARG A 304 -62.48 67.90 56.66
CA ARG A 304 -63.28 67.71 57.88
C ARG A 304 -63.18 68.91 58.83
N TYR A 305 -62.00 69.50 58.98
CA TYR A 305 -61.81 70.72 59.78
C TYR A 305 -62.52 71.92 59.15
N GLN A 306 -62.38 72.14 57.84
CA GLN A 306 -63.09 73.21 57.15
C GLN A 306 -64.61 73.06 57.24
N LYS A 307 -65.13 71.83 57.11
CA LYS A 307 -66.55 71.54 57.28
C LYS A 307 -67.04 71.85 58.71
N LYS A 308 -66.29 71.45 59.74
CA LYS A 308 -66.62 71.81 61.14
C LYS A 308 -66.61 73.32 61.35
N PHE A 309 -65.63 74.02 60.78
CA PHE A 309 -65.53 75.46 60.88
C PHE A 309 -66.73 76.18 60.23
N THR A 310 -67.12 75.78 59.01
CA THR A 310 -68.30 76.35 58.33
C THR A 310 -69.62 75.98 59.04
N GLU A 311 -69.73 74.77 59.59
CA GLU A 311 -70.84 74.38 60.46
C GLU A 311 -70.90 75.22 61.75
N GLU A 312 -69.77 75.55 62.36
CA GLU A 312 -69.71 76.42 63.54
C GLU A 312 -70.03 77.88 63.20
N GLU A 313 -69.53 78.42 62.08
CA GLU A 313 -69.89 79.75 61.60
C GLU A 313 -71.38 79.86 61.31
N THR A 314 -71.96 78.88 60.62
CA THR A 314 -73.41 78.85 60.35
C THR A 314 -74.23 78.73 61.64
N ARG A 315 -73.80 77.92 62.61
CA ARG A 315 -74.41 77.85 63.96
C ARG A 315 -74.31 79.18 64.69
N TYR A 316 -73.16 79.85 64.65
CA TYR A 316 -72.96 81.14 65.30
C TYR A 316 -73.85 82.23 64.69
N VAL A 317 -73.92 82.28 63.35
CA VAL A 317 -74.80 83.20 62.62
C VAL A 317 -76.26 82.92 62.97
N ALA A 318 -76.71 81.66 62.96
CA ALA A 318 -78.06 81.28 63.34
C ALA A 318 -78.38 81.65 64.80
N LYS A 319 -77.43 81.45 65.74
CA LYS A 319 -77.61 81.87 67.13
C LYS A 319 -77.76 83.39 67.25
N LYS A 320 -76.96 84.15 66.49
CA LYS A 320 -77.02 85.62 66.46
C LYS A 320 -78.33 86.12 65.85
N THR A 321 -78.85 85.47 64.81
CA THR A 321 -80.15 85.82 64.22
C THR A 321 -81.30 85.49 65.17
N HIS A 322 -81.30 84.32 65.82
CA HIS A 322 -82.30 83.98 66.85
C HIS A 322 -82.30 84.98 68.01
N GLN A 323 -81.13 85.41 68.50
CA GLN A 323 -81.05 86.46 69.53
C GLN A 323 -81.63 87.80 69.05
N LYS A 324 -81.38 88.19 67.79
CA LYS A 324 -81.97 89.41 67.21
C LYS A 324 -83.50 89.31 67.13
N MET A 325 -84.03 88.18 66.66
CA MET A 325 -85.47 87.95 66.56
C MET A 325 -86.13 87.95 67.95
N ALA A 326 -85.52 87.29 68.95
CA ALA A 326 -86.03 87.29 70.32
C ALA A 326 -86.03 88.71 70.94
N LYS A 327 -85.00 89.51 70.69
CA LYS A 327 -84.98 90.92 71.12
C LYS A 327 -86.07 91.75 70.43
N ALA A 328 -86.27 91.56 69.13
CA ALA A 328 -87.32 92.23 68.37
C ALA A 328 -88.72 91.84 68.89
N GLU A 329 -88.95 90.58 69.21
CA GLU A 329 -90.21 90.10 69.78
C GLU A 329 -90.48 90.68 71.17
N LEU A 330 -89.45 90.78 72.02
CA LEU A 330 -89.56 91.48 73.32
C LEU A 330 -89.92 92.96 73.14
N SER A 331 -89.29 93.66 72.19
CA SER A 331 -89.66 95.06 71.91
C SER A 331 -91.08 95.22 71.37
N GLY A 332 -91.56 94.29 70.54
CA GLY A 332 -92.94 94.30 70.03
C GLY A 332 -93.97 94.13 71.15
N ARG A 333 -93.69 93.25 72.13
CA ARG A 333 -94.55 93.08 73.33
C ARG A 333 -94.58 94.34 74.20
N GLU A 334 -93.48 95.07 74.33
CA GLU A 334 -93.46 96.36 75.04
C GLU A 334 -94.28 97.43 74.31
N GLU A 335 -94.19 97.51 72.98
CA GLU A 335 -95.00 98.44 72.18
C GLU A 335 -96.49 98.12 72.26
N GLU A 336 -96.87 96.84 72.23
CA GLU A 336 -98.26 96.42 72.44
C GLU A 336 -98.77 96.79 73.84
N SER A 337 -97.94 96.63 74.87
CA SER A 337 -98.27 97.04 76.24
C SER A 337 -98.53 98.55 76.32
N ARG A 338 -97.66 99.36 75.70
CA ARG A 338 -97.84 100.82 75.60
C ARG A 338 -99.10 101.19 74.82
N LYS A 339 -99.43 100.46 73.75
CA LYS A 339 -100.65 100.67 72.96
C LYS A 339 -101.91 100.39 73.80
N ARG A 340 -101.96 99.27 74.53
CA ARG A 340 -103.07 98.95 75.45
C ARG A 340 -103.21 99.99 76.56
N ALA A 341 -102.10 100.51 77.09
CA ALA A 341 -102.13 101.58 78.10
C ALA A 341 -102.74 102.88 77.52
N ARG A 342 -102.37 103.27 76.30
CA ARG A 342 -102.96 104.42 75.59
C ARG A 342 -104.45 104.23 75.33
N GLU A 343 -104.85 103.05 74.85
CA GLU A 343 -106.26 102.72 74.59
C GLU A 343 -107.11 102.80 75.86
N ARG A 344 -106.61 102.30 77.01
CA ARG A 344 -107.27 102.44 78.31
C ARG A 344 -107.43 103.90 78.74
N ALA A 345 -106.40 104.73 78.54
CA ALA A 345 -106.46 106.15 78.86
C ALA A 345 -107.49 106.89 77.99
N VAL A 346 -107.57 106.57 76.70
CA VAL A 346 -108.58 107.12 75.78
C VAL A 346 -109.99 106.71 76.19
N ALA A 347 -110.20 105.43 76.53
CA ALA A 347 -111.49 104.93 77.02
C ALA A 347 -111.93 105.64 78.31
N PHE A 348 -111.01 105.87 79.23
CA PHE A 348 -111.26 106.63 80.45
C PHE A 348 -111.65 108.09 80.17
N ALA A 349 -110.92 108.77 79.29
CA ALA A 349 -111.23 110.15 78.90
C ALA A 349 -112.62 110.27 78.23
N LYS A 350 -113.00 109.29 77.40
CA LYS A 350 -114.34 109.23 76.78
C LYS A 350 -115.43 109.11 77.86
N LYS A 351 -115.25 108.21 78.83
CA LYS A 351 -116.20 108.04 79.94
C LYS A 351 -116.40 109.34 80.75
N VAL A 352 -115.31 110.06 81.04
CA VAL A 352 -115.38 111.37 81.73
C VAL A 352 -116.14 112.42 80.90
N LYS A 353 -115.97 112.44 79.59
CA LYS A 353 -116.75 113.30 78.69
C LYS A 353 -118.23 112.94 78.72
N ASP A 354 -118.56 111.66 78.60
CA ASP A 354 -119.94 111.18 78.57
C ASP A 354 -120.67 111.47 79.90
N ASP A 355 -120.00 111.28 81.04
CA ASP A 355 -120.55 111.58 82.38
C ASP A 355 -120.77 113.10 82.58
N ARG A 356 -119.89 113.95 82.03
CA ARG A 356 -120.12 115.41 82.00
C ARG A 356 -121.30 115.78 81.10
N GLY A 357 -121.44 115.14 79.94
CA GLY A 357 -122.56 115.30 79.02
C GLY A 357 -123.89 115.04 79.72
N LYS A 358 -124.05 113.86 80.33
CA LYS A 358 -125.25 113.50 81.11
C LYS A 358 -125.55 114.47 82.25
N LYS A 359 -124.52 115.03 82.89
CA LYS A 359 -124.69 115.99 83.98
C LYS A 359 -125.19 117.35 83.47
N LEU A 360 -124.80 117.76 82.26
CA LEU A 360 -125.30 118.98 81.62
C LEU A 360 -126.73 118.79 81.11
N GLU A 361 -127.04 117.64 80.53
CA GLU A 361 -128.39 117.27 80.07
C GLU A 361 -129.43 117.36 81.21
N ARG A 362 -129.12 116.74 82.37
CA ARG A 362 -129.98 116.83 83.56
C ARG A 362 -130.16 118.25 84.09
N LYS A 363 -129.19 119.14 83.85
CA LYS A 363 -129.31 120.56 84.23
C LYS A 363 -130.20 121.32 83.27
N LEU A 364 -130.13 121.02 81.97
CA LEU A 364 -131.01 121.59 80.95
C LEU A 364 -132.46 121.19 81.21
N GLU A 365 -132.78 119.91 81.43
CA GLU A 365 -134.15 119.48 81.76
C GLU A 365 -134.71 120.17 83.01
N LYS A 366 -133.85 120.46 83.99
CA LYS A 366 -134.25 121.18 85.21
C LYS A 366 -134.61 122.63 84.90
N LEU A 367 -133.80 123.30 84.09
CA LEU A 367 -134.05 124.68 83.67
C LEU A 367 -135.27 124.78 82.76
N GLU A 368 -135.49 123.81 81.86
CA GLU A 368 -136.68 123.77 80.99
C GLU A 368 -137.96 123.61 81.82
N LYS A 369 -137.95 122.77 82.87
CA LYS A 369 -139.08 122.68 83.82
C LYS A 369 -139.33 123.98 84.56
N GLU A 370 -138.26 124.65 85.02
CA GLU A 370 -138.38 125.95 85.69
C GLU A 370 -138.95 127.03 84.75
N ILE A 371 -138.63 126.97 83.44
CA ILE A 371 -139.22 127.87 82.43
C ILE A 371 -140.71 127.56 82.22
N SER A 372 -141.10 126.29 82.05
CA SER A 372 -142.52 125.91 81.94
C SER A 372 -143.34 126.35 83.16
N ASP A 373 -142.82 126.17 84.37
CA ASP A 373 -143.49 126.58 85.62
C ASP A 373 -143.70 128.11 85.70
N VAL A 374 -142.88 128.90 84.99
CA VAL A 374 -143.00 130.36 84.91
C VAL A 374 -144.00 130.77 83.82
N GLU A 375 -143.98 130.11 82.66
CA GLU A 375 -144.96 130.33 81.58
C GLU A 375 -146.39 130.00 82.02
N GLU A 376 -146.57 128.93 82.81
CA GLU A 376 -147.88 128.54 83.34
C GLU A 376 -148.43 129.55 84.36
N LYS A 377 -147.54 130.21 85.14
CA LYS A 377 -147.92 131.28 86.08
C LYS A 377 -148.27 132.61 85.41
N LEU A 378 -147.71 132.89 84.24
CA LEU A 378 -148.01 134.11 83.47
C LEU A 378 -149.38 134.05 82.78
N ASN A 379 -149.87 132.85 82.44
CA ASN A 379 -151.16 132.67 81.76
C ASN A 379 -152.39 132.72 82.69
N HIS A 380 -152.21 132.78 84.02
CA HIS A 380 -153.32 132.81 84.99
C HIS A 380 -153.64 134.19 85.58
N VAL A 381 -152.94 135.25 85.18
CA VAL A 381 -153.17 136.63 85.71
C VAL A 381 -153.77 137.57 84.64
N ALA A 382 -154.08 137.07 83.44
CA ALA A 382 -154.62 137.86 82.34
C ALA A 382 -156.15 137.81 82.17
N ASP A 383 -156.90 137.10 83.04
CA ASP A 383 -158.35 136.89 82.89
C ASP A 383 -159.19 137.11 84.19
N ASP A 384 -158.77 137.97 85.12
CA ASP A 384 -159.65 138.54 86.17
C ASP A 384 -159.30 140.01 86.52
#